data_AF-A0A1G8NGZ1-F1
#
_entry.id   AF-A0A1G8NGZ1-F1
#
_cell.length_a   1.000
_cell.length_b   1.000
_cell.length_c   1.000
_cell.angle_alpha   90.00
_cell.angle_beta   90.00
_cell.angle_gamma   90.00
#
_symmetry.space_group_name_H-M   'P 1'
#
loop_
_entity.id
_entity.type
_entity.pdbx_description
1 polymer ?
#
loop_
_entity_poly.entity_id
_entity_poly.type
_entity_poly.pdbx_seq_one_letter_code
_entity_poly.pdbx_strand_id
1 'polypeptide(L)'
;MQNPNLIHLLEYIGHDMSPVWAVLAFFVFGYVIVGLPVYFRQGAASRDVWGTAAGVTMAALYAAFIVGVYPVLQHTLHLLPPISLSH
;
A
#
# COMPACT_ATOMS: atom_id res chain seq x y z
N MET A 1 -18.41 -3.61 11.16
CA MET A 1 -18.91 -3.39 9.79
C MET A 1 -17.84 -3.91 8.84
N GLN A 2 -18.02 -5.10 8.25
CA GLN A 2 -17.10 -5.61 7.22
C GLN A 2 -17.37 -4.82 5.94
N ASN A 3 -16.41 -4.02 5.48
CA ASN A 3 -16.54 -3.32 4.20
C ASN A 3 -15.89 -4.18 3.11
N PRO A 4 -16.68 -4.89 2.27
CA PRO A 4 -16.15 -5.86 1.32
C PRO A 4 -15.18 -5.23 0.32
N ASN A 5 -15.40 -3.98 -0.07
CA ASN A 5 -14.50 -3.26 -0.98
C ASN A 5 -13.09 -3.07 -0.41
N LEU A 6 -12.97 -2.80 0.90
CA LEU A 6 -11.66 -2.66 1.54
C LEU A 6 -10.94 -4.01 1.61
N ILE A 7 -11.67 -5.09 1.89
CA ILE A 7 -11.11 -6.45 1.97
C ILE A 7 -10.55 -6.86 0.60
N HIS A 8 -11.32 -6.67 -0.48
CA HIS A 8 -10.86 -6.96 -1.85
C HIS A 8 -9.65 -6.12 -2.25
N LEU A 9 -9.59 -4.86 -1.83
CA LEU A 9 -8.42 -4.01 -2.10
C LEU A 9 -7.17 -4.49 -1.35
N LEU A 10 -7.31 -4.89 -0.09
CA LEU A 10 -6.20 -5.45 0.69
C LEU A 10 -5.71 -6.79 0.13
N GLU A 11 -6.64 -7.64 -0.33
CA GLU A 11 -6.33 -8.91 -0.99
C GLU A 11 -5.59 -8.69 -2.31
N TYR A 12 -6.09 -7.77 -3.16
CA TYR A 12 -5.40 -7.40 -4.41
C TYR A 12 -3.98 -6.89 -4.16
N ILE A 13 -3.80 -5.98 -3.18
CA ILE A 13 -2.48 -5.41 -2.85
C ILE A 13 -1.54 -6.47 -2.27
N GLY A 14 -2.06 -7.44 -1.52
CA GLY A 14 -1.24 -8.47 -0.87
C GLY A 14 -0.93 -9.69 -1.74
N HIS A 15 -1.81 -10.03 -2.67
CA HIS A 15 -1.75 -11.27 -3.44
C HIS A 15 -1.53 -11.05 -4.94
N ASP A 16 -2.38 -10.25 -5.58
CA ASP A 16 -2.48 -10.19 -7.04
C ASP A 16 -1.53 -9.16 -7.66
N MET A 17 -1.25 -8.09 -6.92
CA MET A 17 -0.31 -7.07 -7.35
C MET A 17 1.13 -7.58 -7.20
N SER A 18 1.93 -7.47 -8.27
CA SER A 18 3.33 -7.88 -8.17
C SER A 18 4.05 -7.06 -7.10
N PRO A 19 4.94 -7.66 -6.29
CA PRO A 19 5.63 -6.94 -5.22
C PRO A 19 6.41 -5.71 -5.71
N VAL A 20 6.97 -5.80 -6.92
CA VAL A 20 7.69 -4.70 -7.57
C VAL A 20 6.75 -3.55 -7.91
N TRP A 21 5.57 -3.85 -8.48
CA TRP A 21 4.56 -2.85 -8.79
C TRP A 21 4.02 -2.18 -7.52
N ALA A 22 3.78 -2.95 -6.47
CA ALA A 22 3.31 -2.41 -5.20
C ALA A 22 4.33 -1.42 -4.62
N VAL A 23 5.61 -1.82 -4.52
CA VAL A 23 6.69 -0.94 -4.04
C VAL A 23 6.81 0.33 -4.88
N LEU A 24 6.76 0.22 -6.21
CA LEU A 24 6.77 1.38 -7.11
C LEU A 24 5.57 2.31 -6.84
N ALA A 25 4.37 1.75 -6.70
CA ALA A 25 3.16 2.52 -6.42
C ALA A 25 3.28 3.26 -5.08
N PHE A 26 3.69 2.60 -3.99
CA PHE A 26 3.89 3.22 -2.68
C PHE A 26 4.99 4.29 -2.71
N PHE A 27 6.09 4.04 -3.45
CA PHE A 27 7.16 5.00 -3.61
C PHE A 27 6.69 6.27 -4.34
N VAL A 28 6.03 6.09 -5.49
CA VAL A 28 5.46 7.20 -6.28
C VAL A 28 4.44 7.98 -5.44
N PHE A 29 3.60 7.28 -4.67
CA PHE A 29 2.62 7.90 -3.80
C PHE A 29 3.28 8.78 -2.74
N GLY A 30 4.31 8.28 -2.05
CA GLY A 30 5.08 9.08 -1.10
C GLY A 30 5.80 10.26 -1.74
N TYR A 31 6.37 10.06 -2.94
CA TYR A 31 7.04 11.12 -3.69
C TYR A 31 6.07 12.23 -4.12
N VAL A 32 4.86 11.88 -4.56
CA VAL A 32 3.85 12.85 -5.00
C VAL A 32 3.23 13.58 -3.80
N ILE A 33 2.92 12.87 -2.71
CA ILE A 33 2.24 13.47 -1.55
C ILE A 33 3.19 14.32 -0.71
N VAL A 34 4.46 13.95 -0.61
CA VAL A 34 5.43 14.66 0.24
C VAL A 34 6.43 15.44 -0.61
N GLY A 35 7.06 14.78 -1.57
CA GLY A 35 8.10 15.41 -2.41
C GLY A 35 7.56 16.60 -3.19
N LEU A 36 6.39 16.49 -3.82
CA LEU A 36 5.82 17.57 -4.65
C LEU A 36 5.36 18.79 -3.82
N PRO A 37 4.69 18.66 -2.66
CA PRO A 37 4.41 19.83 -1.83
C PRO A 37 5.66 20.50 -1.26
N VAL A 38 6.66 19.70 -0.86
CA VAL A 38 7.91 20.24 -0.31
C VAL A 38 8.74 20.95 -1.38
N TYR A 39 8.70 20.45 -2.62
CA TYR A 39 9.27 21.12 -3.80
C TYR A 39 8.81 22.57 -3.91
N PHE A 40 7.50 22.82 -3.83
CA PHE A 40 6.94 24.17 -3.96
C PHE A 40 7.39 25.10 -2.83
N ARG A 41 7.80 24.54 -1.69
CA ARG A 41 8.22 25.30 -0.51
C ARG A 41 9.73 25.55 -0.45
N GLN A 42 10.54 24.63 -0.94
CA GLN A 42 11.99 24.61 -0.70
C GLN A 42 12.84 24.34 -1.96
N GLY A 43 12.23 24.24 -3.15
CA GLY A 43 12.91 24.10 -4.44
C GLY A 43 13.27 22.65 -4.80
N ALA A 44 13.92 22.48 -5.95
CA ALA A 44 14.15 21.18 -6.61
C ALA A 44 14.86 20.15 -5.72
N ALA A 45 15.92 20.53 -5.00
CA ALA A 45 16.69 19.61 -4.16
C ALA A 45 15.85 19.01 -3.01
N SER A 46 14.92 19.79 -2.47
CA SER A 46 14.05 19.35 -1.37
C SER A 46 13.04 18.28 -1.82
N ARG A 47 12.56 18.36 -3.07
CA ARG A 47 11.66 17.37 -3.67
C ARG A 47 12.29 15.99 -3.65
N ASP A 48 13.54 15.92 -4.06
CA ASP A 48 14.22 14.65 -4.29
C ASP A 48 14.57 14.00 -2.95
N VAL A 49 15.03 14.78 -1.96
CA VAL A 49 15.33 14.27 -0.62
C VAL A 49 14.07 13.83 0.13
N TRP A 50 13.09 14.73 0.27
CA TRP A 50 11.88 14.46 1.06
C TRP A 50 10.94 13.48 0.34
N GLY A 51 10.86 13.54 -0.99
CA GLY A 51 10.09 12.60 -1.78
C GLY A 51 10.66 11.19 -1.75
N THR A 52 11.99 11.05 -1.83
CA THR A 52 12.64 9.73 -1.70
C THR A 52 12.47 9.18 -0.29
N ALA A 53 12.69 10.00 0.75
CA ALA A 53 12.50 9.57 2.13
C ALA A 53 11.06 9.08 2.37
N ALA A 54 10.06 9.86 1.94
CA ALA A 54 8.65 9.48 2.06
C ALA A 54 8.31 8.22 1.26
N GLY A 55 8.82 8.11 0.03
CA GLY A 55 8.61 6.93 -0.83
C GLY A 55 9.22 5.67 -0.23
N VAL A 56 10.44 5.73 0.30
CA VAL A 56 11.10 4.61 0.99
C VAL A 56 10.34 4.23 2.25
N THR A 57 9.90 5.19 3.06
CA THR A 57 9.07 4.91 4.24
C THR A 57 7.77 4.21 3.86
N MET A 58 7.06 4.66 2.82
CA MET A 58 5.84 4.01 2.36
C MET A 58 6.07 2.59 1.82
N ALA A 59 7.18 2.37 1.10
CA ALA A 59 7.57 1.03 0.68
C ALA A 59 7.90 0.11 1.88
N ALA A 60 8.55 0.64 2.91
CA ALA A 60 8.82 -0.10 4.15
C ALA A 60 7.52 -0.44 4.90
N LEU A 61 6.53 0.46 4.92
CA LEU A 61 5.21 0.17 5.47
C LEU A 61 4.50 -0.94 4.70
N TYR A 62 4.59 -0.97 3.37
CA TYR A 62 4.07 -2.08 2.57
C TYR A 62 4.76 -3.41 2.91
N ALA A 63 6.08 -3.42 3.03
CA ALA A 63 6.80 -4.63 3.45
C ALA A 63 6.35 -5.11 4.85
N ALA A 64 6.18 -4.19 5.80
CA ALA A 64 5.67 -4.50 7.13
C ALA A 64 4.22 -5.04 7.08
N PHE A 65 3.37 -4.50 6.20
CA PHE A 65 2.02 -5.01 5.97
C PHE A 65 2.03 -6.45 5.44
N ILE A 66 2.85 -6.74 4.41
CA ILE A 66 2.97 -8.09 3.82
C ILE A 66 3.45 -9.11 4.86
N VAL A 67 4.39 -8.73 5.72
CA VAL A 67 4.96 -9.65 6.71
C VAL A 67 4.05 -9.81 7.94
N GLY A 68 3.46 -8.73 8.43
CA GLY A 68 2.76 -8.71 9.72
C GLY A 68 1.24 -8.84 9.65
N VAL A 69 0.61 -8.33 8.60
CA VAL A 69 -0.86 -8.17 8.54
C VAL A 69 -1.48 -9.11 7.52
N TYR A 70 -0.89 -9.20 6.33
CA TYR A 70 -1.42 -10.03 5.23
C TYR A 70 -1.60 -11.52 5.59
N PRO A 71 -0.71 -12.19 6.34
CA PRO A 71 -0.91 -13.60 6.71
C PRO A 71 -2.15 -13.81 7.57
N VAL A 72 -2.44 -12.87 8.48
CA VAL A 72 -3.63 -12.91 9.35
C VAL A 72 -4.90 -12.66 8.53
N LEU A 73 -4.85 -11.72 7.58
CA LEU A 73 -5.95 -11.47 6.65
C LEU A 73 -6.27 -12.72 5.82
N GLN A 74 -5.25 -13.35 5.23
CA GLN A 74 -5.40 -14.55 4.42
C GLN A 74 -5.95 -15.73 5.25
N HIS A 75 -5.47 -15.93 6.49
CA HIS A 75 -6.03 -16.94 7.38
C HIS A 75 -7.51 -16.66 7.70
N THR A 76 -7.87 -15.41 7.94
CA THR A 76 -9.25 -15.02 8.26
C THR A 76 -10.18 -15.26 7.07
N LEU A 77 -9.73 -14.96 5.84
CA LEU A 77 -10.49 -15.21 4.62
C LEU A 77 -10.71 -16.71 4.37
N HIS A 78 -9.71 -17.54 4.63
CA HIS A 78 -9.83 -19.01 4.53
C HIS A 78 -10.79 -19.62 5.59
N LEU A 79 -10.93 -18.98 6.75
CA LEU A 79 -11.82 -19.43 7.83
C LEU A 79 -13.27 -18.94 7.66
N LEU A 80 -13.50 -17.93 6.81
CA LEU A 80 -14.84 -17.50 6.47
C LEU A 80 -15.44 -18.50 5.46
N PRO A 81 -16.66 -19.05 5.67
CA PRO A 81 -17.32 -19.80 4.61
C PRO A 81 -17.45 -18.90 3.37
N PRO A 82 -17.31 -19.44 2.14
CA PRO A 82 -17.48 -18.64 0.94
C PRO A 82 -18.83 -17.95 1.05
N ILE A 83 -18.81 -16.62 1.12
CA ILE A 83 -20.02 -15.82 1.16
C ILE A 83 -20.76 -16.21 -0.11
N SER A 84 -21.83 -16.99 0.06
CA SER A 84 -22.66 -17.47 -1.04
C SER A 84 -23.10 -16.23 -1.82
N LEU A 85 -22.48 -16.04 -2.99
CA LEU A 85 -22.94 -15.16 -4.05
C LEU A 85 -24.28 -15.76 -4.54
N SER A 86 -25.32 -15.58 -3.73
CA SER A 86 -26.70 -15.80 -4.14
C SER A 86 -27.12 -14.56 -4.92
N HIS A 87 -27.01 -14.72 -6.24
CA HIS A 87 -27.81 -13.98 -7.22
C HIS A 87 -29.30 -14.07 -6.90
#